data_AF-A0A924GSJ8-F1
#
_entry.id   AF-A0A924GSJ8-F1
#
_cell.length_a   1.000
_cell.length_b   1.000
_cell.length_c   1.000
_cell.angle_alpha   90.00
_cell.angle_beta   90.00
_cell.angle_gamma   90.00
#
_symmetry.space_group_name_H-M   'P 1'
#
loop_
_entity.id
_entity.type
_entity.pdbx_description
1 polymer ?
#
loop_
_entity_poly.entity_id
_entity_poly.type
_entity_poly.pdbx_seq_one_letter_code
_entity_poly.pdbx_strand_id
1 'polypeptide(L)'
;MNTQPDRQTAAPPARALIILTALVLLLHGLMLQTAPTQWGMEARPVTRQLPLITRTIEIKPASIVAAPASAVPVPPSIIRQNKSTALAVNAQAAIESIANPAQKNPEPPLPAATAEATPPAPQPGPAAAPVAAVLALTIPGSVRLKYTMTGRSKNLDYTASAELDWLQDGQTYDAKMVVSALFLGSRSMSSSGRITADGLAPTRFADKSRSERAAHFDADKGKITFSANTPDAPWLRGAQDRLSVFLQLGSLLAGDPAKYPPGSTVSVYTVGPREADTWSFAVGEPETLRLPVGDINTVKLTRQVQRDYDQTVEIWFAPSMDYLPVRSRITQQNGDFIDQQLLGTEKP
;
A
#
# COMPACT_ATOMS: atom_id res chain seq x y z
N MET A 1 -12.83 60.37 12.55
CA MET A 1 -13.53 59.92 11.33
C MET A 1 -12.93 58.61 10.88
N ASN A 2 -13.69 57.52 11.01
CA ASN A 2 -13.81 56.39 10.08
C ASN A 2 -14.50 55.22 10.79
N THR A 3 -15.81 55.13 10.59
CA THR A 3 -16.63 53.96 10.92
C THR A 3 -16.66 53.02 9.71
N GLN A 4 -16.36 51.76 9.95
CA GLN A 4 -16.37 50.68 8.96
C GLN A 4 -17.80 50.11 8.85
N PRO A 5 -18.38 49.90 7.66
CA PRO A 5 -19.74 49.38 7.56
C PRO A 5 -19.80 47.85 7.66
N ASP A 6 -20.78 47.36 8.42
CA ASP A 6 -21.17 45.96 8.55
C ASP A 6 -21.56 45.34 7.19
N ARG A 7 -20.94 44.21 6.84
CA ARG A 7 -21.40 43.34 5.75
C ARG A 7 -22.47 42.39 6.28
N GLN A 8 -23.74 42.75 6.12
CA GLN A 8 -24.84 41.80 6.21
C GLN A 8 -24.86 40.93 4.94
N THR A 9 -24.60 39.63 5.07
CA THR A 9 -24.83 38.66 3.99
C THR A 9 -26.33 38.44 3.82
N ALA A 10 -26.92 38.97 2.75
CA ALA A 10 -28.32 38.76 2.43
C ALA A 10 -28.62 37.27 2.18
N ALA A 11 -29.67 36.74 2.83
CA ALA A 11 -30.14 35.39 2.59
C ALA A 11 -30.59 35.23 1.12
N PRO A 12 -30.37 34.06 0.50
CA PRO A 12 -30.72 33.84 -0.90
C PRO A 12 -32.25 33.98 -1.11
N PRO A 13 -32.69 34.56 -2.24
CA PRO A 13 -34.10 34.79 -2.49
C PRO A 13 -34.86 33.46 -2.57
N ALA A 14 -36.04 33.37 -1.96
CA ALA A 14 -36.84 32.15 -1.87
C ALA A 14 -37.08 31.46 -3.23
N ARG A 15 -37.12 32.23 -4.33
CA ARG A 15 -37.22 31.72 -5.70
C ARG A 15 -36.03 30.84 -6.10
N ALA A 16 -34.81 31.19 -5.69
CA ALA A 16 -33.61 30.40 -5.97
C ALA A 16 -33.62 29.07 -5.20
N LEU A 17 -34.11 29.08 -3.95
CA LEU A 17 -34.28 27.87 -3.15
C LEU A 17 -35.32 26.93 -3.78
N ILE A 18 -36.47 27.45 -4.23
CA ILE A 18 -37.53 26.66 -4.88
C ILE A 18 -37.03 26.03 -6.20
N ILE A 19 -36.29 26.79 -7.01
CA ILE A 19 -35.71 26.26 -8.26
C ILE A 19 -34.72 25.14 -7.95
N LEU A 20 -33.87 25.32 -6.93
CA LEU A 20 -32.89 24.32 -6.54
C LEU A 20 -33.57 23.04 -6.04
N THR A 21 -34.59 23.12 -5.18
CA THR A 21 -35.33 21.93 -4.72
C THR A 21 -36.05 21.24 -5.86
N ALA A 22 -36.66 21.98 -6.79
CA ALA A 22 -37.30 21.38 -7.97
C ALA A 22 -36.29 20.61 -8.85
N LEU A 23 -35.10 21.17 -9.04
CA LEU A 23 -34.04 20.56 -9.85
C LEU A 23 -33.48 19.31 -9.16
N VAL A 24 -33.29 19.35 -7.83
CA VAL A 24 -32.86 18.18 -7.04
C VAL A 24 -33.90 17.06 -7.08
N LEU A 25 -35.20 17.38 -6.98
CA LEU A 25 -36.27 16.39 -7.06
C LEU A 25 -36.36 15.77 -8.46
N LEU A 26 -36.20 16.57 -9.52
CA LEU A 26 -36.18 16.07 -10.90
C LEU A 26 -35.00 15.14 -11.14
N LEU A 27 -33.82 15.46 -10.60
CA LEU A 27 -32.63 14.61 -10.68
C LEU A 27 -32.85 13.28 -9.93
N HIS A 28 -33.43 13.30 -8.73
CA HIS A 28 -33.75 12.09 -7.98
C HIS A 28 -34.77 11.22 -8.73
N GLY A 29 -35.80 11.83 -9.33
CA GLY A 29 -36.78 11.13 -10.16
C GLY A 29 -36.14 10.43 -11.36
N LEU A 30 -35.21 11.11 -12.05
CA LEU A 30 -34.49 10.53 -13.19
C LEU A 30 -33.55 9.38 -12.76
N MET A 31 -32.91 9.50 -11.59
CA MET A 31 -32.03 8.47 -11.04
C MET A 31 -32.82 7.22 -10.62
N LEU A 32 -34.00 7.39 -10.02
CA LEU A 32 -34.90 6.29 -9.66
C LEU A 32 -35.47 5.55 -10.90
N GLN A 33 -35.66 6.25 -12.02
CA GLN A 33 -36.10 5.64 -13.28
C GLN A 33 -34.99 4.90 -14.02
N THR A 34 -33.72 5.22 -13.74
CA THR A 34 -32.55 4.62 -14.41
C THR A 34 -31.83 3.58 -13.55
N ALA A 35 -32.25 3.39 -12.29
CA ALA A 35 -31.75 2.32 -11.44
C ALA A 35 -32.23 0.96 -11.99
N PRO A 36 -31.33 0.06 -12.41
CA PRO A 36 -31.73 -1.25 -12.82
C PRO A 36 -32.24 -2.02 -11.59
N THR A 37 -33.43 -2.60 -11.69
CA THR A 37 -34.03 -3.47 -10.67
C THR A 37 -33.21 -4.76 -10.53
N GLN A 38 -32.08 -4.68 -9.82
CA GLN A 38 -31.19 -5.83 -9.55
C GLN A 38 -31.03 -6.12 -8.06
N TRP A 39 -31.83 -5.51 -7.18
CA TRP A 39 -31.92 -5.99 -5.80
C TRP A 39 -32.85 -7.20 -5.71
N GLY A 40 -32.31 -8.33 -6.14
CA GLY A 40 -32.75 -9.67 -5.75
C GLY A 40 -31.55 -10.43 -5.22
N MET A 41 -31.67 -11.08 -4.07
CA MET A 41 -30.70 -12.08 -3.64
C MET A 41 -30.65 -13.18 -4.72
N GLU A 42 -29.59 -13.21 -5.53
CA GLU A 42 -29.36 -14.34 -6.42
C GLU A 42 -29.11 -15.59 -5.56
N ALA A 43 -30.08 -16.50 -5.57
CA ALA A 43 -29.90 -17.84 -5.08
C ALA A 43 -28.75 -18.48 -5.87
N ARG A 44 -27.71 -18.92 -5.16
CA ARG A 44 -26.57 -19.69 -5.68
C ARG A 44 -27.05 -20.72 -6.72
N PRO A 45 -26.59 -20.68 -7.98
CA PRO A 45 -26.85 -21.78 -8.89
C PRO A 45 -26.09 -23.01 -8.38
N VAL A 46 -26.86 -24.08 -8.11
CA VAL A 46 -26.34 -25.41 -7.81
C VAL A 46 -25.39 -25.84 -8.93
N THR A 47 -24.19 -26.23 -8.54
CA THR A 47 -23.12 -26.73 -9.41
C THR A 47 -23.65 -27.83 -10.34
N ARG A 48 -23.73 -27.53 -11.64
CA ARG A 48 -23.98 -28.55 -12.67
C ARG A 48 -22.68 -29.32 -12.86
N GLN A 49 -22.65 -30.57 -12.41
CA GLN A 49 -21.53 -31.48 -12.67
C GLN A 49 -21.43 -31.72 -14.18
N LEU A 50 -20.31 -31.33 -14.82
CA LEU A 50 -20.00 -31.74 -16.19
C LEU A 50 -19.37 -33.14 -16.19
N PRO A 51 -19.73 -34.02 -17.13
CA PRO A 51 -19.11 -35.34 -17.25
C PRO A 51 -17.65 -35.22 -17.71
N LEU A 52 -16.80 -36.06 -17.14
CA LEU A 52 -15.39 -36.21 -17.47
C LEU A 52 -15.25 -36.77 -18.89
N ILE A 53 -14.83 -35.95 -19.85
CA ILE A 53 -14.50 -36.40 -21.21
C ILE A 53 -13.00 -36.74 -21.25
N THR A 54 -12.67 -38.01 -21.15
CA THR A 54 -11.34 -38.53 -21.49
C THR A 54 -11.21 -38.61 -23.02
N ARG A 55 -10.38 -37.76 -23.62
CA ARG A 55 -9.91 -37.94 -24.99
C ARG A 55 -8.66 -38.84 -24.98
N THR A 56 -8.76 -40.00 -25.60
CA THR A 56 -7.63 -40.89 -25.88
C THR A 56 -6.73 -40.23 -26.93
N ILE A 57 -5.45 -40.05 -26.62
CA ILE A 57 -4.45 -39.57 -27.57
C ILE A 57 -3.84 -40.79 -28.26
N GLU A 58 -4.14 -40.99 -29.53
CA GLU A 58 -3.47 -41.98 -30.38
C GLU A 58 -2.20 -41.34 -30.95
N ILE A 59 -1.03 -41.85 -30.54
CA ILE A 59 0.27 -41.34 -30.98
C ILE A 59 0.64 -42.03 -32.28
N LYS A 60 0.54 -41.29 -33.40
CA LYS A 60 1.05 -41.71 -34.71
C LYS A 60 2.58 -41.55 -34.75
N PRO A 61 3.37 -42.60 -35.04
CA PRO A 61 4.82 -42.50 -35.03
C PRO A 61 5.36 -41.64 -36.19
N ALA A 62 6.45 -40.94 -35.90
CA ALA A 62 7.08 -39.92 -36.74
C ALA A 62 7.77 -40.52 -37.99
N SER A 63 7.43 -39.98 -39.16
CA SER A 63 8.29 -40.05 -40.35
C SER A 63 9.18 -38.81 -40.38
N ILE A 64 10.48 -39.05 -40.36
CA ILE A 64 11.55 -38.12 -40.71
C ILE A 64 11.42 -37.81 -42.22
N VAL A 65 11.53 -36.54 -42.62
CA VAL A 65 12.25 -36.04 -43.81
C VAL A 65 12.07 -34.52 -43.97
N ALA A 66 13.22 -33.84 -44.08
CA ALA A 66 13.56 -32.59 -44.78
C ALA A 66 12.83 -31.25 -44.48
N ALA A 67 13.64 -30.27 -44.07
CA ALA A 67 13.46 -28.83 -44.31
C ALA A 67 14.36 -28.39 -45.50
N PRO A 68 14.36 -27.13 -46.00
CA PRO A 68 13.47 -25.98 -45.69
C PRO A 68 12.94 -25.26 -46.96
N ALA A 69 11.90 -24.43 -46.83
CA ALA A 69 11.63 -23.35 -47.79
C ALA A 69 10.83 -22.17 -47.19
N SER A 70 11.46 -21.00 -47.27
CA SER A 70 10.93 -19.66 -47.54
C SER A 70 9.95 -18.97 -46.57
N ALA A 71 10.44 -17.83 -46.07
CA ALA A 71 9.72 -16.78 -45.36
C ALA A 71 8.80 -15.96 -46.27
N VAL A 72 7.68 -15.46 -45.70
CA VAL A 72 6.86 -14.37 -46.25
C VAL A 72 6.52 -13.39 -45.11
N PRO A 73 6.54 -12.06 -45.33
CA PRO A 73 6.34 -11.06 -44.26
C PRO A 73 4.87 -10.69 -44.06
N VAL A 74 4.53 -10.27 -42.83
CA VAL A 74 3.19 -9.81 -42.41
C VAL A 74 3.17 -8.26 -42.33
N PRO A 75 2.15 -7.56 -42.85
CA PRO A 75 2.03 -6.10 -42.72
C PRO A 75 1.37 -5.68 -41.39
N PRO A 76 1.67 -4.48 -40.85
CA PRO A 76 1.11 -4.02 -39.59
C PRO A 76 -0.32 -3.46 -39.73
N SER A 77 -1.17 -3.77 -38.74
CA SER A 77 -2.53 -3.24 -38.58
C SER A 77 -2.52 -1.89 -37.86
N ILE A 78 -3.19 -0.89 -38.43
CA ILE A 78 -3.37 0.45 -37.85
C ILE A 78 -4.53 0.41 -36.84
N ILE A 79 -4.24 0.71 -35.57
CA ILE A 79 -5.26 0.91 -34.53
C ILE A 79 -5.72 2.37 -34.56
N ARG A 80 -7.00 2.57 -34.91
CA ARG A 80 -7.70 3.86 -34.84
C ARG A 80 -8.11 4.11 -33.37
N GLN A 81 -7.50 5.11 -32.72
CA GLN A 81 -7.88 5.55 -31.37
C GLN A 81 -9.22 6.29 -31.42
N ASN A 82 -10.21 5.78 -30.68
CA ASN A 82 -11.45 6.50 -30.40
C ASN A 82 -11.28 7.33 -29.12
N LYS A 83 -11.64 8.61 -29.20
CA LYS A 83 -11.37 9.64 -28.20
C LYS A 83 -12.62 9.81 -27.33
N SER A 84 -12.59 9.29 -26.10
CA SER A 84 -13.50 9.69 -25.02
C SER A 84 -12.91 9.33 -23.66
N THR A 85 -11.99 10.17 -23.16
CA THR A 85 -11.19 9.88 -21.96
C THR A 85 -11.14 11.02 -20.94
N ALA A 86 -11.98 12.04 -21.07
CA ALA A 86 -11.83 13.25 -20.25
C ALA A 86 -12.39 13.13 -18.81
N LEU A 87 -13.23 12.13 -18.50
CA LEU A 87 -13.85 12.00 -17.17
C LEU A 87 -13.33 10.81 -16.35
N ALA A 88 -12.75 9.78 -16.97
CA ALA A 88 -12.19 8.61 -16.28
C ALA A 88 -10.74 8.80 -15.75
N VAL A 89 -10.06 9.87 -16.20
CA VAL A 89 -8.65 10.16 -15.88
C VAL A 89 -8.47 10.84 -14.51
N ASN A 90 -9.55 11.37 -13.91
CA ASN A 90 -9.47 12.10 -12.64
C ASN A 90 -9.62 11.21 -11.40
N ALA A 91 -10.39 10.12 -11.47
CA ALA A 91 -10.45 9.11 -10.40
C ALA A 91 -9.17 8.25 -10.32
N GLN A 92 -8.42 8.16 -11.42
CA GLN A 92 -7.26 7.29 -11.56
C GLN A 92 -6.03 7.78 -10.80
N ALA A 93 -5.79 9.10 -10.76
CA ALA A 93 -4.64 9.67 -10.05
C ALA A 93 -4.79 9.62 -8.52
N ALA A 94 -6.02 9.71 -7.99
CA ALA A 94 -6.27 9.63 -6.57
C ALA A 94 -5.94 8.24 -5.98
N ILE A 95 -6.15 7.18 -6.75
CA ILE A 95 -5.90 5.79 -6.32
C ILE A 95 -4.47 5.33 -6.66
N GLU A 96 -3.90 5.80 -7.78
CA GLU A 96 -2.52 5.51 -8.18
C GLU A 96 -1.49 6.26 -7.34
N SER A 97 -1.85 7.43 -6.78
CA SER A 97 -1.00 8.22 -5.87
C SER A 97 -0.45 7.36 -4.73
N ILE A 98 -1.20 6.41 -4.17
CA ILE A 98 -0.73 5.56 -3.07
C ILE A 98 0.39 4.57 -3.51
N ALA A 99 0.68 4.37 -4.81
CA ALA A 99 1.56 3.30 -5.32
C ALA A 99 2.95 3.69 -5.88
N ASN A 100 3.23 4.95 -6.22
CA ASN A 100 4.26 5.19 -7.27
C ASN A 100 5.38 6.16 -6.86
N PRO A 101 6.54 5.66 -6.40
CA PRO A 101 7.81 6.34 -6.59
C PRO A 101 8.19 6.30 -8.08
N ALA A 102 8.76 7.40 -8.57
CA ALA A 102 9.17 7.53 -9.96
C ALA A 102 10.25 6.50 -10.35
N GLN A 103 10.05 5.84 -11.49
CA GLN A 103 10.96 4.87 -12.08
C GLN A 103 12.26 5.54 -12.55
N LYS A 104 13.44 5.01 -12.20
CA LYS A 104 14.69 5.34 -12.90
C LYS A 104 15.54 4.09 -13.18
N ASN A 105 16.02 4.03 -14.42
CA ASN A 105 17.00 3.08 -14.95
C ASN A 105 18.34 3.17 -14.18
N PRO A 106 19.12 2.08 -14.10
CA PRO A 106 20.44 2.09 -13.50
C PRO A 106 21.48 2.79 -14.39
N GLU A 107 22.30 3.62 -13.77
CA GLU A 107 23.51 4.22 -14.36
C GLU A 107 24.70 3.25 -14.20
N PRO A 108 25.67 3.20 -15.14
CA PRO A 108 26.71 2.18 -15.16
C PRO A 108 27.76 2.39 -14.04
N PRO A 109 28.38 1.33 -13.50
CA PRO A 109 29.48 1.48 -12.55
C PRO A 109 30.76 1.94 -13.26
N LEU A 110 31.43 2.96 -12.71
CA LEU A 110 32.81 3.30 -13.07
C LEU A 110 33.81 2.26 -12.50
N PRO A 111 34.94 2.02 -13.18
CA PRO A 111 35.83 0.89 -12.92
C PRO A 111 36.68 1.05 -11.66
N ALA A 112 36.98 -0.11 -11.06
CA ALA A 112 37.80 -0.31 -9.88
C ALA A 112 39.25 0.14 -10.07
N ALA A 113 39.78 0.86 -9.08
CA ALA A 113 41.21 1.13 -8.93
C ALA A 113 41.88 -0.02 -8.18
N THR A 114 42.93 -0.58 -8.78
CA THR A 114 43.80 -1.62 -8.23
C THR A 114 44.58 -1.08 -7.03
N ALA A 115 44.42 -1.70 -5.85
CA ALA A 115 45.24 -1.44 -4.68
C ALA A 115 46.35 -2.50 -4.55
N GLU A 116 47.59 -2.06 -4.35
CA GLU A 116 48.78 -2.88 -4.16
C GLU A 116 48.75 -3.66 -2.85
N ALA A 117 49.25 -4.90 -2.90
CA ALA A 117 49.27 -5.84 -1.78
C ALA A 117 50.36 -5.51 -0.76
N THR A 118 49.97 -5.37 0.50
CA THR A 118 50.87 -5.36 1.69
C THR A 118 50.72 -6.70 2.44
N PRO A 119 51.77 -7.27 3.05
CA PRO A 119 51.75 -8.61 3.66
C PRO A 119 50.82 -8.73 4.89
N PRO A 120 50.28 -9.92 5.19
CA PRO A 120 49.29 -10.11 6.24
C PRO A 120 49.91 -10.08 7.65
N ALA A 121 49.31 -9.28 8.53
CA ALA A 121 49.52 -9.35 9.97
C ALA A 121 48.81 -10.58 10.59
N PRO A 122 49.25 -11.08 11.76
CA PRO A 122 48.72 -12.31 12.37
C PRO A 122 47.23 -12.21 12.70
N GLN A 123 46.46 -13.22 12.32
CA GLN A 123 45.02 -13.31 12.62
C GLN A 123 44.78 -13.49 14.13
N PRO A 124 43.94 -12.64 14.76
CA PRO A 124 43.33 -12.96 16.04
C PRO A 124 42.44 -14.20 15.89
N GLY A 125 42.44 -15.09 16.89
CA GLY A 125 41.64 -16.31 16.92
C GLY A 125 40.13 -16.06 16.74
N PRO A 126 39.34 -17.12 16.52
CA PRO A 126 37.93 -17.01 16.15
C PRO A 126 37.17 -16.20 17.22
N ALA A 127 36.76 -14.99 16.85
CA ALA A 127 35.79 -14.22 17.59
C ALA A 127 34.52 -15.07 17.69
N ALA A 128 34.04 -15.28 18.91
CA ALA A 128 32.72 -15.85 19.14
C ALA A 128 31.72 -15.10 18.25
N ALA A 129 30.93 -15.84 17.47
CA ALA A 129 29.86 -15.26 16.66
C ALA A 129 29.02 -14.34 17.55
N PRO A 130 28.70 -13.10 17.11
CA PRO A 130 27.88 -12.22 17.93
C PRO A 130 26.56 -12.95 18.21
N VAL A 131 26.29 -13.18 19.49
CA VAL A 131 25.00 -13.70 19.94
C VAL A 131 23.96 -12.73 19.38
N ALA A 132 23.13 -13.20 18.46
CA ALA A 132 22.14 -12.35 17.80
C ALA A 132 21.31 -11.66 18.87
N ALA A 133 21.39 -10.32 18.94
CA ALA A 133 20.63 -9.55 19.91
C ALA A 133 19.15 -9.81 19.68
N VAL A 134 18.48 -10.38 20.67
CA VAL A 134 17.04 -10.62 20.62
C VAL A 134 16.35 -9.26 20.57
N LEU A 135 15.54 -9.02 19.53
CA LEU A 135 14.71 -7.83 19.47
C LEU A 135 13.56 -7.99 20.47
N ALA A 136 13.43 -7.05 21.39
CA ALA A 136 12.25 -6.96 22.23
C ALA A 136 11.07 -6.51 21.36
N LEU A 137 10.01 -7.32 21.32
CA LEU A 137 8.89 -7.13 20.41
C LEU A 137 7.58 -7.55 21.08
N THR A 138 6.55 -6.70 20.98
CA THR A 138 5.19 -7.00 21.44
C THR A 138 4.25 -6.83 20.26
N ILE A 139 3.74 -7.93 19.70
CA ILE A 139 2.83 -7.90 18.56
C ILE A 139 1.39 -7.71 19.06
N PRO A 140 0.62 -6.74 18.54
CA PRO A 140 -0.75 -6.53 18.98
C PRO A 140 -1.65 -7.74 18.69
N GLY A 141 -2.67 -7.92 19.53
CA GLY A 141 -3.72 -8.91 19.31
C GLY A 141 -4.53 -8.60 18.04
N SER A 142 -5.25 -9.60 17.53
CA SER A 142 -6.10 -9.44 16.35
C SER A 142 -7.18 -8.37 16.55
N VAL A 143 -7.33 -7.47 15.59
CA VAL A 143 -8.21 -6.29 15.68
C VAL A 143 -8.63 -5.83 14.28
N ARG A 144 -9.83 -5.28 14.16
CA ARG A 144 -10.25 -4.48 13.00
C ARG A 144 -10.18 -3.01 13.35
N LEU A 145 -9.41 -2.23 12.59
CA LEU A 145 -9.32 -0.77 12.72
C LEU A 145 -10.11 -0.11 11.61
N LYS A 146 -11.03 0.79 11.98
CA LYS A 146 -11.82 1.60 11.04
C LYS A 146 -11.25 3.01 10.99
N TYR A 147 -11.15 3.56 9.79
CA TYR A 147 -10.59 4.88 9.56
C TYR A 147 -11.50 5.73 8.70
N THR A 148 -11.50 7.03 9.00
CA THR A 148 -11.92 8.07 8.06
C THR A 148 -10.69 8.64 7.38
N MET A 149 -10.81 9.01 6.11
CA MET A 149 -9.71 9.55 5.33
C MET A 149 -10.11 10.82 4.62
N THR A 150 -9.15 11.74 4.57
CA THR A 150 -9.19 12.90 3.68
C THR A 150 -7.97 12.86 2.77
N GLY A 151 -8.09 13.35 1.56
CA GLY A 151 -6.96 13.42 0.66
C GLY A 151 -7.12 14.51 -0.37
N ARG A 152 -6.01 14.76 -1.06
CA ARG A 152 -5.93 15.66 -2.21
C ARG A 152 -5.29 14.93 -3.36
N SER A 153 -5.88 15.07 -4.54
CA SER A 153 -5.34 14.55 -5.79
C SER A 153 -5.58 15.57 -6.90
N LYS A 154 -4.52 16.02 -7.57
CA LYS A 154 -4.62 16.99 -8.68
C LYS A 154 -5.44 18.23 -8.31
N ASN A 155 -5.19 18.77 -7.11
CA ASN A 155 -5.92 19.92 -6.53
C ASN A 155 -7.40 19.68 -6.21
N LEU A 156 -7.90 18.44 -6.25
CA LEU A 156 -9.24 18.08 -5.81
C LEU A 156 -9.17 17.37 -4.45
N ASP A 157 -9.91 17.90 -3.48
CA ASP A 157 -10.07 17.26 -2.18
C ASP A 157 -11.12 16.14 -2.27
N TYR A 158 -10.87 15.04 -1.59
CA TYR A 158 -11.77 13.90 -1.52
C TYR A 158 -11.79 13.29 -0.12
N THR A 159 -12.85 12.52 0.15
CA THR A 159 -12.97 11.71 1.36
C THR A 159 -13.03 10.23 0.99
N ALA A 160 -12.56 9.40 1.91
CA ALA A 160 -12.62 7.94 1.79
C ALA A 160 -12.82 7.32 3.17
N SER A 161 -13.20 6.05 3.19
CA SER A 161 -13.13 5.20 4.37
C SER A 161 -12.07 4.13 4.17
N ALA A 162 -11.49 3.65 5.27
CA ALA A 162 -10.61 2.50 5.23
C ALA A 162 -10.82 1.56 6.40
N GLU A 163 -10.54 0.28 6.18
CA GLU A 163 -10.55 -0.76 7.20
C GLU A 163 -9.25 -1.55 7.13
N LEU A 164 -8.59 -1.73 8.27
CA LEU A 164 -7.47 -2.65 8.45
C LEU A 164 -7.91 -3.85 9.28
N ASP A 165 -7.98 -5.01 8.64
CA ASP A 165 -8.08 -6.29 9.32
C ASP A 165 -6.67 -6.75 9.70
N TRP A 166 -6.39 -6.87 10.99
CA TRP A 166 -5.17 -7.47 11.53
C TRP A 166 -5.52 -8.76 12.25
N LEU A 167 -5.00 -9.89 11.76
CA LEU A 167 -5.21 -11.23 12.31
C LEU A 167 -3.86 -11.89 12.59
N GLN A 168 -3.73 -12.54 13.74
CA GLN A 168 -2.59 -13.36 14.09
C GLN A 168 -2.93 -14.44 15.12
N ASP A 169 -2.13 -15.51 15.16
CA ASP A 169 -2.24 -16.64 16.09
C ASP A 169 -0.95 -16.91 16.89
N GLY A 170 0.00 -15.97 16.86
CA GLY A 170 1.33 -16.06 17.47
C GLY A 170 2.37 -16.77 16.60
N GLN A 171 1.97 -17.44 15.51
CA GLN A 171 2.88 -18.12 14.57
C GLN A 171 2.80 -17.54 13.16
N THR A 172 1.62 -17.10 12.75
CA THR A 172 1.30 -16.54 11.44
C THR A 172 0.47 -15.27 11.59
N TYR A 173 0.44 -14.47 10.53
CA TYR A 173 -0.39 -13.29 10.49
C TYR A 173 -0.97 -13.06 9.09
N ASP A 174 -2.10 -12.34 9.08
CA ASP A 174 -2.73 -11.76 7.90
C ASP A 174 -3.13 -10.30 8.21
N ALA A 175 -2.64 -9.39 7.38
CA ALA A 175 -3.02 -7.98 7.40
C ALA A 175 -3.72 -7.62 6.09
N LYS A 176 -4.86 -6.96 6.14
CA LYS A 176 -5.58 -6.49 4.95
C LYS A 176 -6.13 -5.10 5.16
N MET A 177 -5.64 -4.14 4.37
CA MET A 177 -6.16 -2.78 4.30
C MET A 177 -7.07 -2.66 3.09
N VAL A 178 -8.28 -2.15 3.27
CA VAL A 178 -9.20 -1.81 2.17
C VAL A 178 -9.55 -0.33 2.27
N VAL A 179 -9.28 0.43 1.22
CA VAL A 179 -9.63 1.84 1.07
C VAL A 179 -10.74 1.96 0.03
N SER A 180 -11.80 2.68 0.36
CA SER A 180 -12.94 2.91 -0.55
C SER A 180 -13.36 4.37 -0.54
N ALA A 181 -13.53 4.93 -1.73
CA ALA A 181 -14.00 6.31 -1.93
C ALA A 181 -15.18 6.30 -2.91
N LEU A 182 -16.24 7.04 -2.56
CA LEU A 182 -17.44 7.13 -3.39
C LEU A 182 -17.08 7.70 -4.78
N PHE A 183 -17.55 7.04 -5.84
CA PHE A 183 -17.23 7.34 -7.25
C PHE A 183 -15.76 7.20 -7.69
N LEU A 184 -14.81 7.07 -6.76
CA LEU A 184 -13.40 6.83 -7.06
C LEU A 184 -13.08 5.34 -7.10
N GLY A 185 -13.82 4.49 -6.39
CA GLY A 185 -13.62 3.04 -6.36
C GLY A 185 -12.88 2.57 -5.12
N SER A 186 -12.25 1.39 -5.19
CA SER A 186 -11.55 0.80 -4.05
C SER A 186 -10.13 0.32 -4.40
N ARG A 187 -9.29 0.27 -3.38
CA ARG A 187 -7.96 -0.33 -3.40
C ARG A 187 -7.79 -1.18 -2.16
N SER A 188 -7.13 -2.31 -2.28
CA SER A 188 -6.77 -3.16 -1.14
C SER A 188 -5.29 -3.50 -1.16
N MET A 189 -4.66 -3.45 0.01
CA MET A 189 -3.34 -4.03 0.25
C MET A 189 -3.48 -5.21 1.20
N SER A 190 -2.69 -6.25 1.00
CA SER A 190 -2.61 -7.38 1.93
C SER A 190 -1.18 -7.82 2.15
N SER A 191 -0.87 -8.21 3.37
CA SER A 191 0.41 -8.81 3.78
C SER A 191 0.11 -10.07 4.58
N SER A 192 0.83 -11.15 4.30
CA SER A 192 0.70 -12.42 5.01
C SER A 192 2.08 -13.02 5.23
N GLY A 193 2.26 -13.69 6.35
CA GLY A 193 3.56 -14.26 6.69
C GLY A 193 3.61 -14.96 8.03
N ARG A 194 4.83 -15.12 8.53
CA ARG A 194 5.12 -15.75 9.81
C ARG A 194 5.43 -14.70 10.88
N ILE A 195 5.26 -15.09 12.12
CA ILE A 195 5.79 -14.39 13.29
C ILE A 195 7.05 -15.12 13.74
N THR A 196 8.12 -14.35 13.95
CA THR A 196 9.45 -14.85 14.30
C THR A 196 10.02 -14.05 15.47
N ALA A 197 11.21 -14.44 15.95
CA ALA A 197 11.92 -13.68 16.98
C ALA A 197 12.31 -12.25 16.55
N ASP A 198 12.37 -11.96 15.24
CA ASP A 198 12.60 -10.60 14.74
C ASP A 198 11.28 -9.83 14.48
N GLY A 199 10.15 -10.48 14.70
CA GLY A 199 8.81 -9.98 14.39
C GLY A 199 8.21 -10.53 13.12
N LEU A 200 7.51 -9.67 12.40
CA LEU A 200 6.78 -10.05 11.19
C LEU A 200 7.78 -10.45 10.10
N ALA A 201 7.57 -11.62 9.50
CA ALA A 201 8.32 -12.12 8.36
C ALA A 201 7.34 -12.34 7.20
N PRO A 202 7.10 -11.31 6.37
CA PRO A 202 6.20 -11.43 5.23
C PRO A 202 6.66 -12.53 4.28
N THR A 203 5.70 -13.28 3.76
CA THR A 203 5.89 -14.23 2.65
C THR A 203 5.30 -13.70 1.35
N ARG A 204 4.24 -12.90 1.45
CA ARG A 204 3.56 -12.29 0.29
C ARG A 204 2.97 -10.95 0.66
N PHE A 205 3.23 -9.97 -0.21
CA PHE A 205 2.54 -8.68 -0.25
C PHE A 205 1.74 -8.59 -1.55
N ALA A 206 0.51 -8.07 -1.49
CA ALA A 206 -0.29 -7.78 -2.68
C ALA A 206 -0.98 -6.42 -2.56
N ASP A 207 -1.09 -5.74 -3.69
CA ASP A 207 -1.66 -4.41 -3.84
C ASP A 207 -2.58 -4.41 -5.07
N LYS A 208 -3.87 -4.27 -4.81
CA LYS A 208 -4.93 -4.46 -5.80
C LYS A 208 -5.79 -3.21 -5.90
N SER A 209 -5.86 -2.67 -7.10
CA SER A 209 -6.86 -1.69 -7.49
C SER A 209 -7.60 -2.23 -8.72
N ARG A 210 -7.38 -1.66 -9.90
CA ARG A 210 -7.86 -2.24 -11.18
C ARG A 210 -7.13 -3.53 -11.56
N SER A 211 -5.87 -3.63 -11.17
CA SER A 211 -5.01 -4.82 -11.33
C SER A 211 -4.30 -5.10 -10.03
N GLU A 212 -3.90 -6.35 -9.84
CA GLU A 212 -3.11 -6.79 -8.68
C GLU A 212 -1.63 -6.81 -9.03
N ARG A 213 -0.81 -6.29 -8.12
CA ARG A 213 0.65 -6.45 -8.12
C ARG A 213 1.07 -7.04 -6.79
N ALA A 214 2.08 -7.90 -6.82
CA ALA A 214 2.53 -8.61 -5.64
C ALA A 214 4.04 -8.73 -5.58
N ALA A 215 4.55 -8.86 -4.36
CA ALA A 215 5.91 -9.25 -4.06
C ALA A 215 5.90 -10.56 -3.26
N HIS A 216 6.80 -11.49 -3.59
CA HIS A 216 7.01 -12.72 -2.85
C HIS A 216 8.38 -12.68 -2.18
N PHE A 217 8.43 -13.11 -0.93
CA PHE A 217 9.63 -13.11 -0.12
C PHE A 217 10.15 -14.55 -0.03
N ASP A 218 11.10 -14.92 -0.90
CA ASP A 218 11.74 -16.23 -0.92
C ASP A 218 12.99 -16.20 0.00
N ALA A 219 12.80 -16.27 1.32
CA ALA A 219 13.89 -16.22 2.30
C ALA A 219 14.96 -17.30 2.05
N ASP A 220 14.55 -18.53 1.76
CA ASP A 220 15.46 -19.66 1.50
C ASP A 220 16.36 -19.43 0.26
N LYS A 221 15.88 -18.62 -0.69
CA LYS A 221 16.62 -18.26 -1.91
C LYS A 221 17.31 -16.90 -1.78
N GLY A 222 17.19 -16.22 -0.65
CA GLY A 222 17.76 -14.90 -0.42
C GLY A 222 17.22 -13.83 -1.37
N LYS A 223 15.97 -13.94 -1.85
CA LYS A 223 15.42 -12.99 -2.84
C LYS A 223 13.97 -12.62 -2.66
N ILE A 224 13.59 -11.50 -3.26
CA ILE A 224 12.24 -10.99 -3.37
C ILE A 224 11.91 -10.88 -4.87
N THR A 225 10.79 -11.47 -5.28
CA THR A 225 10.34 -11.48 -6.68
C THR A 225 9.05 -10.67 -6.84
N PHE A 226 8.91 -9.95 -7.96
CA PHE A 226 7.77 -9.08 -8.21
C PHE A 226 6.89 -9.59 -9.36
N SER A 227 5.57 -9.65 -9.15
CA SER A 227 4.62 -10.02 -10.22
C SER A 227 4.52 -8.95 -11.32
N ALA A 228 5.14 -7.79 -11.11
CA ALA A 228 5.25 -6.72 -12.09
C ALA A 228 6.35 -6.97 -13.15
N ASN A 229 7.05 -8.10 -13.09
CA ASN A 229 8.19 -8.45 -13.94
C ASN A 229 9.31 -7.39 -13.91
N THR A 230 9.49 -6.74 -12.76
CA THR A 230 10.65 -5.90 -12.46
C THR A 230 11.80 -6.76 -11.92
N PRO A 231 13.05 -6.27 -11.94
CA PRO A 231 14.19 -7.02 -11.40
C PRO A 231 13.94 -7.47 -9.95
N ASP A 232 14.37 -8.70 -9.65
CA ASP A 232 14.36 -9.23 -8.28
C ASP A 232 15.19 -8.32 -7.34
N ALA A 233 14.80 -8.29 -6.07
CA ALA A 233 15.55 -7.62 -5.00
C ALA A 233 16.16 -8.66 -4.03
N PRO A 234 17.26 -8.35 -3.32
CA PRO A 234 17.79 -9.23 -2.30
C PRO A 234 16.83 -9.35 -1.12
N TRP A 235 16.61 -10.54 -0.58
CA TRP A 235 15.90 -10.71 0.69
C TRP A 235 16.86 -10.40 1.85
N LEU A 236 16.42 -9.55 2.76
CA LEU A 236 17.15 -9.22 3.99
C LEU A 236 16.35 -9.67 5.21
N ARG A 237 17.03 -10.18 6.24
CA ARG A 237 16.39 -10.51 7.52
C ARG A 237 15.69 -9.28 8.09
N GLY A 238 14.44 -9.44 8.52
CA GLY A 238 13.61 -8.35 9.02
C GLY A 238 12.98 -7.47 7.93
N ALA A 239 13.12 -7.81 6.65
CA ALA A 239 12.44 -7.12 5.56
C ALA A 239 10.92 -7.09 5.77
N GLN A 240 10.30 -5.95 5.50
CA GLN A 240 8.87 -5.71 5.63
C GLN A 240 8.29 -5.30 4.28
N ASP A 241 6.98 -5.47 4.09
CA ASP A 241 6.29 -4.80 2.99
C ASP A 241 5.65 -3.48 3.43
N ARG A 242 5.10 -2.72 2.46
CA ARG A 242 4.50 -1.41 2.69
C ARG A 242 3.29 -1.42 3.64
N LEU A 243 2.68 -2.57 3.93
CA LEU A 243 1.62 -2.69 4.93
C LEU A 243 2.17 -3.20 6.26
N SER A 244 2.97 -4.28 6.25
CA SER A 244 3.51 -4.88 7.48
C SER A 244 4.49 -3.96 8.21
N VAL A 245 5.17 -3.05 7.50
CA VAL A 245 6.14 -2.12 8.10
C VAL A 245 5.55 -1.29 9.23
N PHE A 246 4.29 -0.86 9.13
CA PHE A 246 3.66 -0.07 10.19
C PHE A 246 3.36 -0.92 11.43
N LEU A 247 2.92 -2.15 11.23
CA LEU A 247 2.65 -3.09 12.31
C LEU A 247 3.95 -3.54 13.00
N GLN A 248 5.01 -3.75 12.23
CA GLN A 248 6.35 -4.06 12.75
C GLN A 248 6.91 -2.89 13.58
N LEU A 249 6.80 -1.65 13.10
CA LEU A 249 7.26 -0.47 13.85
C LEU A 249 6.49 -0.32 15.17
N GLY A 250 5.16 -0.46 15.15
CA GLY A 250 4.35 -0.48 16.36
C GLY A 250 4.80 -1.58 17.33
N SER A 251 5.09 -2.77 16.81
CA SER A 251 5.52 -3.92 17.62
C SER A 251 6.91 -3.74 18.26
N LEU A 252 7.83 -3.05 17.58
CA LEU A 252 9.14 -2.67 18.11
C LEU A 252 8.99 -1.65 19.24
N LEU A 253 8.19 -0.60 19.02
CA LEU A 253 7.90 0.40 20.04
C LEU A 253 7.24 -0.22 21.27
N ALA A 254 6.27 -1.13 21.09
CA ALA A 254 5.59 -1.82 22.17
C ALA A 254 6.49 -2.81 22.92
N GLY A 255 7.53 -3.35 22.27
CA GLY A 255 8.46 -4.31 22.86
C GLY A 255 9.46 -3.67 23.82
N ASP A 256 9.99 -2.50 23.46
CA ASP A 256 10.95 -1.75 24.29
C ASP A 256 10.91 -0.25 23.95
N PRO A 257 9.94 0.51 24.49
CA PRO A 257 9.81 1.93 24.20
C PRO A 257 11.07 2.75 24.54
N ALA A 258 11.81 2.34 25.58
CA ALA A 258 13.00 3.04 26.05
C ALA A 258 14.16 2.99 25.05
N LYS A 259 14.19 1.98 24.18
CA LYS A 259 15.16 1.85 23.09
C LYS A 259 14.92 2.83 21.93
N TYR A 260 13.73 3.43 21.88
CA TYR A 260 13.29 4.32 20.82
C TYR A 260 12.95 5.72 21.37
N PRO A 261 13.91 6.44 21.99
CA PRO A 261 13.65 7.79 22.46
C PRO A 261 13.43 8.76 21.28
N PRO A 262 12.81 9.93 21.50
CA PRO A 262 12.71 10.97 20.49
C PRO A 262 14.06 11.32 19.87
N GLY A 263 14.08 11.56 18.56
CA GLY A 263 15.29 11.78 17.75
C GLY A 263 16.03 10.49 17.34
N SER A 264 15.73 9.34 17.94
CA SER A 264 16.26 8.06 17.46
C SER A 264 15.69 7.69 16.09
N THR A 265 16.34 6.76 15.41
CA THR A 265 15.98 6.34 14.06
C THR A 265 15.85 4.82 13.96
N VAL A 266 14.83 4.36 13.23
CA VAL A 266 14.59 2.94 12.94
C VAL A 266 14.64 2.74 11.43
N SER A 267 15.59 1.93 10.97
CA SER A 267 15.73 1.58 9.55
C SER A 267 15.13 0.20 9.25
N VAL A 268 14.32 0.11 8.20
CA VAL A 268 13.63 -1.11 7.80
C VAL A 268 13.71 -1.28 6.28
N TYR A 269 14.22 -2.42 5.82
CA TYR A 269 14.18 -2.77 4.40
C TYR A 269 12.73 -3.03 4.00
N THR A 270 12.16 -2.15 3.17
CA THR A 270 10.73 -2.08 2.88
C THR A 270 10.46 -2.38 1.41
N VAL A 271 9.56 -3.32 1.18
CA VAL A 271 9.22 -3.87 -0.14
C VAL A 271 7.87 -3.32 -0.60
N GLY A 272 7.87 -2.69 -1.77
CA GLY A 272 6.67 -2.27 -2.48
C GLY A 272 6.22 -3.27 -3.55
N PRO A 273 5.27 -2.88 -4.41
CA PRO A 273 4.75 -3.76 -5.46
C PRO A 273 5.73 -4.01 -6.63
N ARG A 274 6.89 -3.33 -6.66
CA ARG A 274 7.84 -3.33 -7.79
C ARG A 274 9.31 -3.27 -7.42
N GLU A 275 9.60 -2.75 -6.24
CA GLU A 275 10.94 -2.44 -5.79
C GLU A 275 11.01 -2.60 -4.27
N ALA A 276 12.23 -2.63 -3.76
CA ALA A 276 12.51 -2.65 -2.34
C ALA A 276 13.58 -1.63 -2.02
N ASP A 277 13.43 -0.93 -0.89
CA ASP A 277 14.34 0.12 -0.46
C ASP A 277 14.40 0.21 1.07
N THR A 278 15.46 0.81 1.61
CA THR A 278 15.59 0.99 3.06
C THR A 278 14.87 2.26 3.49
N TRP A 279 13.80 2.12 4.27
CA TRP A 279 13.11 3.25 4.87
C TRP A 279 13.72 3.55 6.24
N SER A 280 13.95 4.82 6.52
CA SER A 280 14.51 5.27 7.79
C SER A 280 13.50 6.18 8.48
N PHE A 281 13.04 5.81 9.68
CA PHE A 281 12.00 6.52 10.42
C PHE A 281 12.59 7.20 11.63
N ALA A 282 12.47 8.52 11.72
CA ALA A 282 12.80 9.26 12.93
C ALA A 282 11.63 9.20 13.91
N VAL A 283 11.93 8.90 15.18
CA VAL A 283 10.96 8.92 16.28
C VAL A 283 10.80 10.35 16.77
N GLY A 284 9.57 10.84 16.79
CA GLY A 284 9.21 12.17 17.28
C GLY A 284 8.95 12.20 18.77
N GLU A 285 8.71 13.40 19.28
CA GLU A 285 8.19 13.61 20.63
C GLU A 285 6.79 13.02 20.79
N PRO A 286 6.42 12.53 21.99
CA PRO A 286 5.04 12.19 22.28
C PRO A 286 4.12 13.40 22.08
N GLU A 287 2.99 13.19 21.39
CA GLU A 287 1.99 14.23 21.16
C GLU A 287 0.56 13.71 21.31
N THR A 288 -0.33 14.56 21.82
CA THR A 288 -1.77 14.26 21.89
C THR A 288 -2.45 14.66 20.59
N LEU A 289 -3.03 13.69 19.89
CA LEU A 289 -3.87 13.93 18.72
C LEU A 289 -5.33 14.02 19.11
N ARG A 290 -6.07 14.92 18.46
CA ARG A 290 -7.54 14.92 18.46
C ARG A 290 -8.01 14.12 17.25
N LEU A 291 -8.44 12.88 17.46
CA LEU A 291 -8.94 11.99 16.41
C LEU A 291 -10.46 11.84 16.51
N PRO A 292 -11.14 11.32 15.48
CA PRO A 292 -12.56 10.99 15.56
C PRO A 292 -12.93 10.04 16.71
N VAL A 293 -12.01 9.15 17.09
CA VAL A 293 -12.15 8.24 18.24
C VAL A 293 -11.97 8.93 19.61
N GLY A 294 -11.49 10.18 19.62
CA GLY A 294 -11.20 10.96 20.82
C GLY A 294 -9.76 11.48 20.87
N ASP A 295 -9.42 12.12 21.98
CA ASP A 295 -8.07 12.61 22.25
C ASP A 295 -7.18 11.43 22.69
N ILE A 296 -6.03 11.25 22.02
CA ILE A 296 -5.15 10.11 22.25
C ILE A 296 -3.68 10.54 22.26
N ASN A 297 -2.93 10.06 23.25
CA ASN A 297 -1.49 10.24 23.29
C ASN A 297 -0.83 9.31 22.28
N THR A 298 0.10 9.83 21.50
CA THR A 298 0.74 9.12 20.40
C THR A 298 2.23 9.39 20.35
N VAL A 299 2.95 8.49 19.68
CA VAL A 299 4.33 8.71 19.24
C VAL A 299 4.32 8.71 17.72
N LYS A 300 4.83 9.80 17.12
CA LYS A 300 4.93 9.95 15.67
C LYS A 300 6.25 9.40 15.15
N LEU A 301 6.22 8.60 14.10
CA LEU A 301 7.39 8.24 13.31
C LEU A 301 7.29 8.89 11.92
N THR A 302 8.39 9.51 11.48
CA THR A 302 8.46 10.19 10.17
C THR A 302 9.57 9.57 9.32
N ARG A 303 9.19 9.03 8.15
CA ARG A 303 10.15 8.55 7.15
C ARG A 303 10.99 9.73 6.67
N GLN A 304 12.30 9.60 6.81
CA GLN A 304 13.29 10.53 6.28
C GLN A 304 13.34 10.40 4.76
N VAL A 305 13.13 11.51 4.07
CA VAL A 305 13.24 11.64 2.61
C VAL A 305 14.73 11.55 2.26
N GLN A 306 15.13 10.56 1.47
CA GLN A 306 16.53 10.38 1.06
C GLN A 306 16.79 10.87 -0.37
N ARG A 307 15.74 10.89 -1.19
CA ARG A 307 15.80 11.25 -2.61
C ARG A 307 14.74 12.30 -2.92
N ASP A 308 14.98 13.13 -3.92
CA ASP A 308 14.07 14.25 -4.27
C ASP A 308 12.62 13.83 -4.58
N TYR A 309 12.42 12.58 -5.02
CA TYR A 309 11.13 12.01 -5.41
C TYR A 309 10.51 11.08 -4.36
N ASP A 310 11.10 11.02 -3.16
CA ASP A 310 10.55 10.23 -2.06
C ASP A 310 9.25 10.85 -1.54
N GLN A 311 8.25 9.99 -1.33
CA GLN A 311 7.06 10.39 -0.58
C GLN A 311 7.40 10.54 0.92
N THR A 312 6.79 11.53 1.56
CA THR A 312 6.81 11.69 3.02
C THR A 312 5.79 10.73 3.62
N VAL A 313 6.21 9.92 4.60
CA VAL A 313 5.34 9.00 5.33
C VAL A 313 5.41 9.36 6.81
N GLU A 314 4.28 9.67 7.39
CA GLU A 314 4.11 9.97 8.80
C GLU A 314 3.12 8.97 9.39
N ILE A 315 3.45 8.36 10.52
CA ILE A 315 2.63 7.35 11.18
C ILE A 315 2.61 7.63 12.67
N TRP A 316 1.44 7.55 13.31
CA TRP A 316 1.25 7.78 14.73
C TRP A 316 0.77 6.50 15.40
N PHE A 317 1.47 6.11 16.45
CA PHE A 317 1.16 4.93 17.25
C PHE A 317 0.66 5.35 18.62
N ALA A 318 -0.39 4.70 19.12
CA ALA A 318 -0.96 5.00 20.44
C ALA A 318 -0.52 3.96 21.49
N PRO A 319 0.30 4.34 22.50
CA PRO A 319 0.70 3.42 23.57
C PRO A 319 -0.48 2.82 24.33
N SER A 320 -1.59 3.56 24.49
CA SER A 320 -2.80 3.07 25.15
C SER A 320 -3.59 2.03 24.33
N MET A 321 -3.16 1.74 23.10
CA MET A 321 -3.77 0.79 22.18
C MET A 321 -2.71 -0.17 21.64
N ASP A 322 -1.79 -0.64 22.49
CA ASP A 322 -0.71 -1.57 22.13
C ASP A 322 0.13 -1.09 20.93
N TYR A 323 0.34 0.23 20.84
CA TYR A 323 1.04 0.88 19.72
C TYR A 323 0.43 0.57 18.35
N LEU A 324 -0.90 0.38 18.26
CA LEU A 324 -1.60 0.30 16.98
C LEU A 324 -1.50 1.63 16.21
N PRO A 325 -1.48 1.59 14.85
CA PRO A 325 -1.40 2.79 14.02
C PRO A 325 -2.75 3.53 14.03
N VAL A 326 -2.81 4.65 14.74
CA VAL A 326 -4.05 5.45 14.91
C VAL A 326 -4.19 6.58 13.91
N ARG A 327 -3.10 6.98 13.25
CA ARG A 327 -3.14 7.91 12.13
C ARG A 327 -1.97 7.63 11.20
N SER A 328 -2.17 7.79 9.90
CA SER A 328 -1.07 7.84 8.94
C SER A 328 -1.31 8.92 7.91
N ARG A 329 -0.26 9.67 7.55
CA ARG A 329 -0.31 10.64 6.47
C ARG A 329 0.80 10.33 5.47
N ILE A 330 0.42 10.19 4.21
CA ILE A 330 1.36 10.02 3.10
C ILE A 330 1.20 11.22 2.19
N THR A 331 2.29 11.94 1.97
CA THR A 331 2.35 13.11 1.09
C THR A 331 3.30 12.83 -0.06
N GLN A 332 2.80 12.95 -1.28
CA GLN A 332 3.59 12.83 -2.50
C GLN A 332 4.42 14.08 -2.75
N GLN A 333 5.44 13.94 -3.60
CA GLN A 333 6.30 15.05 -4.00
C GLN A 333 5.50 16.22 -4.62
N ASN A 334 4.41 15.93 -5.34
CA ASN A 334 3.55 16.95 -5.97
C ASN A 334 2.57 17.63 -4.97
N GLY A 335 2.64 17.28 -3.67
CA GLY A 335 1.76 17.81 -2.62
C GLY A 335 0.40 17.11 -2.50
N ASP A 336 0.08 16.16 -3.39
CA ASP A 336 -1.06 15.27 -3.19
C ASP A 336 -0.84 14.46 -1.91
N PHE A 337 -1.89 14.25 -1.13
CA PHE A 337 -1.75 13.54 0.14
C PHE A 337 -2.97 12.69 0.44
N ILE A 338 -2.78 11.78 1.37
CA ILE A 338 -3.84 11.06 2.04
C ILE A 338 -3.55 11.06 3.54
N ASP A 339 -4.54 11.46 4.33
CA ASP A 339 -4.50 11.47 5.80
C ASP A 339 -5.61 10.55 6.31
N GLN A 340 -5.19 9.48 6.97
CA GLN A 340 -6.02 8.43 7.53
C GLN A 340 -6.06 8.59 9.04
N GLN A 341 -7.25 8.74 9.62
CA GLN A 341 -7.43 8.94 11.06
C GLN A 341 -8.36 7.89 11.64
N LEU A 342 -8.00 7.34 12.80
CA LEU A 342 -8.76 6.27 13.44
C LEU A 342 -10.15 6.76 13.83
N LEU A 343 -11.14 6.02 13.36
CA LEU A 343 -12.55 6.22 13.65
C LEU A 343 -13.01 5.31 14.80
N GLY A 344 -12.51 4.07 14.85
CA GLY A 344 -12.87 3.12 15.89
C GLY A 344 -12.18 1.77 15.71
N THR A 345 -12.41 0.88 16.69
CA THR A 345 -11.90 -0.50 16.67
C THR A 345 -13.02 -1.48 16.89
N GLU A 346 -12.90 -2.65 16.28
CA GLU A 346 -13.84 -3.75 16.40
C GLU A 346 -13.09 -5.07 16.60
N LYS A 347 -13.79 -6.06 17.15
CA LYS A 347 -13.30 -7.42 17.06
C LYS A 347 -13.31 -7.84 15.57
N PRO A 348 -12.26 -8.54 15.12
CA PRO A 348 -12.11 -8.92 13.71
C PRO A 348 -13.25 -9.81 13.19
#